data_AF-A0A1V9F3C6-F1
#
_entry.id   AF-A0A1V9F3C6-F1
#
_cell.length_a   1.000
_cell.length_b   1.000
_cell.length_c   1.000
_cell.angle_alpha   90.00
_cell.angle_beta   90.00
_cell.angle_gamma   90.00
#
_symmetry.space_group_name_H-M   'P 1'
#
loop_
_entity.id
_entity.type
_entity.pdbx_description
1 polymer ?
#
loop_
_entity_poly.entity_id
_entity_poly.type
_entity_poly.pdbx_seq_one_letter_code
_entity_poly.pdbx_strand_id
1 'polypeptide(L)'
;MSNNTNNITINTEQFYPANFPNAMRELAALRSGISDTSNYFKVEIIISYLKNHTLPIPWIDANPVLTRLVTSGFFKTSHLESLFESGRNNNIFLKDLEEYIGRQLLTGRS
;
A
#
# COMPACT_ATOMS: atom_id res chain seq x y z
N MET A 1 -18.14 16.01 -13.55
CA MET A 1 -16.73 15.58 -13.43
C MET A 1 -16.71 14.07 -13.57
N SER A 2 -16.14 13.55 -14.66
CA SER A 2 -16.09 12.10 -14.91
C SER A 2 -15.04 11.47 -14.00
N ASN A 3 -15.48 10.76 -12.96
CA ASN A 3 -14.60 9.92 -12.17
C ASN A 3 -14.32 8.67 -13.00
N ASN A 4 -13.16 8.66 -13.65
CA ASN A 4 -12.67 7.49 -14.38
C ASN A 4 -12.17 6.47 -13.35
N THR A 5 -13.11 5.76 -12.72
CA THR A 5 -12.81 4.65 -11.83
C THR A 5 -12.31 3.50 -12.71
N ASN A 6 -11.00 3.32 -12.78
CA ASN A 6 -10.40 2.13 -13.36
C ASN A 6 -10.80 0.93 -12.49
N ASN A 7 -11.96 0.33 -12.76
CA ASN A 7 -12.46 -0.81 -12.01
C ASN A 7 -11.52 -1.99 -12.24
N ILE A 8 -10.65 -2.26 -11.27
CA ILE A 8 -9.81 -3.45 -11.27
C ILE A 8 -10.71 -4.64 -10.93
N THR A 9 -10.89 -5.57 -11.86
CA THR A 9 -11.60 -6.83 -11.59
C THR A 9 -10.59 -7.89 -11.16
N ILE A 10 -10.66 -8.35 -9.92
CA ILE A 10 -9.85 -9.44 -9.41
C ILE A 10 -10.56 -10.75 -9.76
N ASN A 11 -10.06 -11.42 -10.79
CA ASN A 11 -10.57 -12.71 -11.27
C ASN A 11 -9.78 -13.91 -10.72
N THR A 12 -8.77 -13.67 -9.88
CA THR A 12 -7.89 -14.70 -9.31
C THR A 12 -8.09 -14.78 -7.80
N GLU A 13 -8.00 -16.00 -7.26
CA GLU A 13 -8.04 -16.19 -5.80
C GLU A 13 -6.80 -15.58 -5.13
N GLN A 14 -5.63 -15.69 -5.77
CA GLN A 14 -4.33 -15.22 -5.26
C GLN A 14 -3.88 -13.91 -5.91
N PHE A 15 -3.03 -13.17 -5.20
CA PHE A 15 -2.40 -11.96 -5.72
C PHE A 15 -1.15 -12.29 -6.55
N TYR A 16 -1.10 -11.80 -7.79
CA TYR A 16 0.08 -11.87 -8.65
C TYR A 16 0.50 -10.45 -9.07
N PRO A 17 1.68 -9.94 -8.65
CA PRO A 17 2.08 -8.56 -8.90
C PRO A 17 2.22 -8.23 -10.39
N ALA A 18 2.54 -9.22 -11.22
CA ALA A 18 2.63 -9.06 -12.68
C ALA A 18 1.30 -8.62 -13.34
N ASN A 19 0.16 -8.89 -12.70
CA ASN A 19 -1.15 -8.50 -13.20
C ASN A 19 -1.48 -7.02 -12.93
N PHE A 20 -0.69 -6.34 -12.08
CA PHE A 20 -1.00 -5.00 -11.58
C PHE A 20 0.19 -4.02 -11.74
N PRO A 21 0.71 -3.81 -12.96
CA PRO A 21 1.95 -3.05 -13.18
C PRO A 21 1.90 -1.61 -12.65
N ASN A 22 0.73 -0.94 -12.72
CA ASN A 22 0.59 0.42 -12.20
C ASN A 22 0.69 0.47 -10.67
N ALA A 23 0.04 -0.45 -9.97
CA ALA A 23 0.16 -0.57 -8.51
C ALA A 23 1.61 -0.88 -8.09
N MET A 24 2.32 -1.70 -8.88
CA MET A 24 3.73 -2.00 -8.60
C MET A 24 4.65 -0.79 -8.80
N ARG A 25 4.35 0.08 -9.77
CA ARG A 25 5.06 1.37 -9.94
C ARG A 25 4.82 2.30 -8.75
N GLU A 26 3.58 2.40 -8.28
CA GLU A 26 3.24 3.17 -7.07
C GLU A 26 3.98 2.62 -5.84
N LEU A 27 3.98 1.30 -5.64
CA LEU A 27 4.69 0.66 -4.53
C LEU A 27 6.20 0.89 -4.59
N ALA A 28 6.81 0.82 -5.79
CA ALA A 28 8.24 1.08 -5.96
C ALA A 28 8.59 2.54 -5.61
N ALA A 29 7.77 3.50 -6.03
CA ALA A 29 7.95 4.92 -5.70
C ALA A 29 7.80 5.16 -4.19
N LEU A 30 6.76 4.58 -3.57
CA LEU A 30 6.53 4.65 -2.14
C LEU A 30 7.72 4.06 -1.37
N ARG A 31 8.13 2.83 -1.70
CA ARG A 31 9.30 2.16 -1.09
C ARG A 31 10.55 3.03 -1.17
N SER A 32 10.83 3.61 -2.34
CA SER A 32 12.01 4.46 -2.51
C SER A 32 11.92 5.76 -1.70
N GLY A 33 10.73 6.33 -1.55
CA GLY A 33 10.55 7.58 -0.80
C GLY A 33 10.55 7.41 0.71
N ILE A 34 10.34 6.18 1.21
CA ILE A 34 10.31 5.89 2.65
C ILE A 34 11.46 4.99 3.12
N SER A 35 12.45 4.73 2.26
CA SER A 35 13.55 3.80 2.57
C SER A 35 14.26 4.14 3.87
N ASP A 36 14.44 5.43 4.14
CA ASP A 36 15.22 5.94 5.25
C ASP A 36 14.38 6.18 6.52
N THR A 37 13.07 5.89 6.46
CA THR A 37 12.19 5.98 7.62
C THR A 37 12.38 4.78 8.55
N SER A 38 12.07 4.97 9.83
CA SER A 38 12.15 3.89 10.82
C SER A 38 11.25 2.71 10.44
N ASN A 39 11.67 1.50 10.80
CA ASN A 39 10.89 0.28 10.57
C ASN A 39 9.74 0.09 11.57
N TYR A 40 9.69 0.86 12.68
CA TYR A 40 8.59 0.76 13.64
C TYR A 40 7.24 1.05 12.97
N PHE A 41 6.35 0.05 13.04
CA PHE A 41 5.02 0.07 12.41
C PHE A 41 5.01 0.42 10.92
N LYS A 42 6.15 0.31 10.20
CA LYS A 42 6.26 0.79 8.82
C LYS A 42 5.25 0.12 7.91
N VAL A 43 5.15 -1.20 8.00
CA VAL A 43 4.27 -2.00 7.15
C VAL A 43 2.81 -1.74 7.52
N GLU A 44 2.52 -1.71 8.82
CA GLU A 44 1.19 -1.48 9.40
C GLU A 44 0.63 -0.12 9.01
N ILE A 45 1.45 0.94 9.10
CA ILE A 45 1.09 2.30 8.69
C ILE A 45 0.73 2.32 7.20
N ILE A 46 1.59 1.77 6.35
CA ILE A 46 1.36 1.82 4.90
C ILE A 46 0.11 1.00 4.52
N ILE A 47 -0.03 -0.22 5.02
CA ILE A 47 -1.19 -1.07 4.72
C ILE A 47 -2.48 -0.42 5.22
N SER A 48 -2.49 0.10 6.45
CA SER A 48 -3.69 0.74 7.01
C SER A 48 -4.09 1.99 6.22
N TYR A 49 -3.12 2.83 5.84
CA TYR A 49 -3.38 3.97 4.98
C TYR A 49 -3.97 3.55 3.62
N LEU A 50 -3.37 2.56 2.95
CA LEU A 50 -3.84 2.07 1.64
C LEU A 50 -5.22 1.41 1.70
N LYS A 51 -5.61 0.83 2.84
CA LYS A 51 -6.91 0.16 2.99
C LYS A 51 -8.06 1.14 3.15
N ASN A 52 -7.87 2.17 3.97
CA ASN A 52 -8.99 3.00 4.41
C ASN A 52 -8.58 4.41 4.88
N HIS A 53 -7.33 4.83 4.64
CA HIS A 53 -6.80 6.12 5.07
C HIS A 53 -6.89 6.35 6.59
N THR A 54 -6.83 5.27 7.39
CA THR A 54 -6.84 5.36 8.86
C THR A 54 -5.50 4.97 9.46
N LEU A 55 -5.11 5.64 10.55
CA LEU A 55 -3.87 5.38 11.28
C LEU A 55 -4.12 5.48 12.79
N PRO A 56 -3.88 4.41 13.58
CA PRO A 56 -3.89 4.45 15.04
C PRO A 56 -2.85 5.43 15.60
N ILE A 57 -3.25 6.20 16.62
CA ILE A 57 -2.39 7.17 17.32
C ILE A 57 -1.04 6.58 17.75
N PRO A 58 -0.96 5.36 18.33
CA PRO A 58 0.33 4.79 18.73
C PRO A 58 1.31 4.61 17.57
N TRP A 59 0.82 4.37 16.35
CA TRP A 59 1.68 4.23 15.17
C TRP A 59 2.16 5.59 14.66
N ILE A 60 1.30 6.60 14.75
CA ILE A 60 1.63 7.99 14.43
C ILE A 60 2.75 8.50 15.35
N ASP A 61 2.60 8.30 16.66
CA ASP A 61 3.58 8.76 17.65
C ASP A 61 4.92 8.04 17.51
N ALA A 62 4.90 6.76 17.14
CA ALA A 62 6.09 5.96 16.93
C ALA A 62 6.83 6.28 15.62
N ASN A 63 6.14 6.78 14.59
CA ASN A 63 6.76 7.06 13.28
C ASN A 63 6.16 8.31 12.58
N PRO A 64 6.26 9.50 13.20
CA PRO A 64 5.55 10.69 12.74
C PRO A 64 6.01 11.17 11.36
N VAL A 65 7.28 10.92 11.00
CA VAL A 65 7.82 11.25 9.67
C VAL A 65 7.16 10.42 8.59
N LEU A 66 7.08 9.10 8.79
CA LEU A 66 6.43 8.19 7.84
C LEU A 66 4.94 8.52 7.68
N THR A 67 4.24 8.71 8.80
CA THR A 67 2.84 9.11 8.80
C THR A 67 2.62 10.39 8.00
N ARG A 68 3.45 11.42 8.21
CA ARG A 68 3.32 12.69 7.47
C ARG A 68 3.57 12.50 5.98
N LEU A 69 4.58 11.71 5.62
CA LEU A 69 4.89 11.44 4.22
C LEU A 69 3.73 10.74 3.51
N VAL A 70 3.18 9.68 4.10
CA VAL A 70 2.11 8.90 3.46
C VAL A 70 0.79 9.67 3.39
N THR A 71 0.45 10.45 4.42
CA THR A 71 -0.80 11.23 4.48
C THR A 71 -0.76 12.54 3.70
N SER A 72 0.42 13.01 3.29
CA SER A 72 0.57 14.29 2.56
C SER A 72 0.01 14.28 1.14
N GLY A 73 -0.32 13.11 0.58
CA GLY A 73 -0.66 12.96 -0.84
C GLY A 73 0.55 13.07 -1.78
N PHE A 74 1.78 13.09 -1.25
CA PHE A 74 3.02 13.12 -2.05
C PHE A 74 3.15 11.88 -2.94
N PHE A 75 2.78 10.71 -2.42
CA PHE A 75 2.78 9.47 -3.18
C PHE A 75 1.41 9.26 -3.84
N LYS A 76 1.42 8.93 -5.13
CA LYS A 76 0.23 8.40 -5.80
C LYS A 76 0.04 6.95 -5.37
N THR A 77 -1.10 6.64 -4.76
CA THR A 77 -1.45 5.32 -4.23
C THR A 77 -2.80 4.81 -4.75
N SER A 78 -3.39 5.51 -5.72
CA SER A 78 -4.73 5.23 -6.23
C SER A 78 -4.92 3.81 -6.78
N HIS A 79 -3.91 3.24 -7.43
CA HIS A 79 -4.00 1.88 -7.95
C HIS A 79 -3.80 0.85 -6.84
N LEU A 80 -2.90 1.07 -5.88
CA LEU A 80 -2.76 0.23 -4.70
C LEU A 80 -4.05 0.20 -3.86
N GLU A 81 -4.64 1.37 -3.60
CA GLU A 81 -5.92 1.50 -2.89
C GLU A 81 -7.04 0.76 -3.64
N SER A 82 -7.06 0.87 -4.98
CA SER A 82 -8.03 0.13 -5.81
C SER A 82 -7.88 -1.39 -5.69
N LEU A 83 -6.67 -1.93 -5.44
CA LEU A 83 -6.51 -3.37 -5.19
C LEU A 83 -7.13 -3.80 -3.87
N PHE A 84 -6.96 -2.99 -2.82
CA PHE A 84 -7.63 -3.24 -1.54
C PHE A 84 -9.14 -3.14 -1.67
N GLU A 85 -9.64 -2.15 -2.42
CA GLU A 85 -11.06 -1.96 -2.67
C GLU A 85 -11.68 -3.15 -3.43
N SER A 86 -11.09 -3.51 -4.57
CA SER A 86 -11.56 -4.62 -5.38
C SER A 86 -11.40 -5.96 -4.67
N GLY A 87 -10.42 -6.09 -3.77
CA GLY A 87 -10.11 -7.31 -3.04
C GLY A 87 -10.95 -7.52 -1.79
N ARG A 88 -11.84 -6.59 -1.40
CA ARG A 88 -12.58 -6.61 -0.12
C ARG A 88 -13.28 -7.94 0.21
N ASN A 89 -13.73 -8.68 -0.81
CA ASN A 89 -14.42 -9.97 -0.63
C ASN A 89 -13.51 -11.20 -0.83
N ASN A 90 -12.23 -11.01 -1.13
CA ASN A 90 -11.26 -12.07 -1.35
C ASN A 90 -10.12 -11.98 -0.32
N ASN A 91 -10.32 -12.64 0.82
CA ASN A 91 -9.37 -12.64 1.93
C ASN A 91 -7.99 -13.22 1.56
N ILE A 92 -7.96 -14.21 0.64
CA ILE A 92 -6.70 -14.82 0.19
C ILE A 92 -5.88 -13.78 -0.59
N PHE A 93 -6.52 -13.13 -1.56
CA PHE A 93 -5.89 -12.05 -2.33
C PHE A 93 -5.38 -10.91 -1.43
N LEU A 94 -6.18 -10.44 -0.48
CA LEU A 94 -5.77 -9.35 0.41
C LEU A 94 -4.58 -9.75 1.28
N LYS A 95 -4.59 -10.96 1.82
CA LYS A 95 -3.46 -11.47 2.61
C LYS A 95 -2.19 -11.53 1.78
N ASP A 96 -2.26 -12.10 0.57
CA ASP A 96 -1.10 -12.19 -0.32
C ASP A 96 -0.58 -10.80 -0.73
N LEU A 97 -1.47 -9.84 -0.96
CA LEU A 97 -1.13 -8.44 -1.25
C LEU A 97 -0.42 -7.78 -0.06
N GLU A 98 -0.97 -7.91 1.15
CA GLU A 98 -0.38 -7.38 2.38
C GLU A 98 1.01 -7.96 2.64
N GLU A 99 1.17 -9.28 2.50
CA GLU A 99 2.46 -9.97 2.63
C GLU A 99 3.46 -9.55 1.56
N TYR A 100 3.00 -9.32 0.32
CA TYR A 100 3.85 -8.83 -0.75
C TYR A 100 4.35 -7.41 -0.45
N ILE A 101 3.46 -6.50 -0.07
CA ILE A 101 3.81 -5.12 0.32
C ILE A 101 4.80 -5.15 1.49
N GLY A 102 4.51 -5.92 2.54
CA GLY A 102 5.39 -6.07 3.70
C GLY A 102 6.81 -6.49 3.32
N ARG A 103 6.94 -7.51 2.46
CA ARG A 103 8.25 -7.93 1.93
C ARG A 103 8.95 -6.82 1.15
N GLN A 104 8.24 -6.10 0.29
CA GLN A 104 8.84 -5.01 -0.49
C GLN A 104 9.32 -3.85 0.39
N LEU A 105 8.60 -3.53 1.47
CA LEU A 105 8.95 -2.41 2.36
C LEU A 105 10.10 -2.73 3.33
N LEU A 106 10.27 -4.00 3.69
CA LEU A 106 11.30 -4.45 4.63
C LEU A 106 12.59 -4.91 3.95
N THR A 107 12.56 -5.21 2.65
CA THR A 107 13.76 -5.56 1.90
C THR A 107 14.53 -4.28 1.58
N GLY A 108 15.62 -4.02 2.31
CA GLY A 108 16.57 -2.93 2.01
C GLY A 108 17.16 -3.09 0.61
N ARG A 109 17.54 -1.97 -0.04
CA ARG A 109 18.17 -1.92 -1.38
C ARG A 109 19.10 -3.12 -1.59
N SER A 110 18.71 -4.02 -2.51
CA SER A 110 19.64 -4.96 -3.13
C SER A 110 20.53 -4.22 -4.11
#